data_AF-A0A7V3DIS0-F1
#
_entry.id   AF-A0A7V3DIS0-F1
#
_cell.length_a   1.000
_cell.length_b   1.000
_cell.length_c   1.000
_cell.angle_alpha   90.00
_cell.angle_beta   90.00
_cell.angle_gamma   90.00
#
_symmetry.space_group_name_H-M   'P 1'
#
loop_
_entity.id
_entity.type
_entity.pdbx_description
1 polymer ?
#
loop_
_entity_poly.entity_id
_entity_poly.type
_entity_poly.pdbx_seq_one_letter_code
_entity_poly.pdbx_strand_id
1 'polypeptide(L)' 'MNVGDKLDIPFGKGTKEGTVVKVCEKSVWVKVDFPKHPGKLLRRRLSDLNREKSTGGKKRFWSRKG' A
#
# COMPACT_ATOMS: atom_id res chain seq x y z
N MET A 1 -13.75 -2.56 -1.52
CA MET A 1 -12.68 -3.31 -2.22
C MET A 1 -12.99 -4.79 -2.06
N ASN A 2 -12.99 -5.55 -3.16
CA ASN A 2 -13.23 -6.99 -3.15
C ASN A 2 -11.92 -7.76 -3.42
N VAL A 3 -11.90 -9.05 -3.07
CA VAL A 3 -10.79 -9.94 -3.43
C VAL A 3 -10.84 -10.18 -4.95
N GLY A 4 -9.69 -10.08 -5.62
CA GLY A 4 -9.55 -10.16 -7.08
C GLY A 4 -9.47 -8.80 -7.78
N ASP A 5 -9.75 -7.72 -7.06
CA ASP A 5 -9.71 -6.36 -7.61
C ASP A 5 -8.26 -5.91 -7.88
N LYS A 6 -8.03 -5.30 -9.05
CA LYS A 6 -6.73 -4.72 -9.42
C LYS A 6 -6.72 -3.25 -9.07
N LEU A 7 -5.70 -2.81 -8.34
CA LEU A 7 -5.53 -1.42 -7.94
C LEU A 7 -4.07 -0.99 -8.03
N ASP A 8 -3.87 0.25 -8.43
CA ASP A 8 -2.56 0.88 -8.46
C ASP A 8 -2.15 1.38 -7.07
N ILE A 9 -1.08 0.80 -6.54
CA ILE A 9 -0.52 1.20 -5.26
C ILE A 9 0.65 2.15 -5.52
N PRO A 10 0.69 3.34 -4.90
CA PRO A 10 1.88 4.17 -4.92
C PRO A 10 3.01 3.48 -4.15
N PHE A 11 4.13 3.22 -4.84
CA PHE A 11 5.31 2.59 -4.27
C PHE A 11 6.58 3.36 -4.63
N GLY A 12 7.20 3.99 -3.63
CA GLY A 12 8.40 4.81 -3.82
C GLY A 12 8.09 6.06 -4.64
N LYS A 13 8.66 6.15 -5.85
CA LYS A 13 8.44 7.25 -6.81
C LYS A 13 7.47 6.91 -7.95
N GLY A 14 6.90 5.71 -7.96
CA GLY A 14 5.99 5.25 -9.03
C GLY A 14 4.71 4.64 -8.48
N THR A 15 3.82 4.28 -9.39
CA THR A 15 2.65 3.43 -9.14
C THR A 15 2.93 2.00 -9.59
N LYS A 16 2.31 1.05 -8.91
CA LYS A 16 2.47 -0.38 -9.14
C LYS A 16 1.12 -1.06 -9.15
N GLU A 17 0.83 -1.81 -10.20
CA GLU A 17 -0.38 -2.62 -10.26
C GLU A 17 -0.31 -3.75 -9.23
N GLY A 18 -1.36 -3.88 -8.43
CA GLY A 18 -1.50 -4.93 -7.42
C GLY A 18 -2.90 -5.52 -7.40
N THR A 19 -3.01 -6.80 -7.07
CA THR A 19 -4.29 -7.51 -6.97
C THR A 19 -4.62 -7.80 -5.51
N VAL A 20 -5.82 -7.44 -5.07
CA VAL A 20 -6.29 -7.73 -3.71
C VAL A 20 -6.47 -9.23 -3.55
N VAL A 21 -5.74 -9.84 -2.61
CA VAL A 21 -5.84 -11.27 -2.32
C VAL A 21 -6.68 -11.53 -1.09
N LYS A 22 -6.66 -10.60 -0.13
CA LYS A 22 -7.42 -10.74 1.11
C LYS A 22 -7.84 -9.39 1.63
N VAL A 23 -9.11 -9.26 1.98
CA VAL A 23 -9.66 -8.11 2.69
C VAL A 23 -9.91 -8.54 4.12
N CYS A 24 -9.31 -7.83 5.07
CA CYS A 24 -9.66 -7.91 6.48
C CYS A 24 -10.29 -6.57 6.89
N GLU A 25 -11.03 -6.57 8.00
CA GLU A 25 -11.79 -5.40 8.47
C GLU A 25 -10.96 -4.11 8.57
N LYS A 26 -9.69 -4.23 9.01
CA LYS A 26 -8.79 -3.07 9.21
C LYS A 26 -7.65 -3.00 8.19
N SER A 27 -7.43 -4.06 7.41
CA SER A 27 -6.29 -4.15 6.50
C SER A 27 -6.55 -5.00 5.27
N VAL A 28 -5.98 -4.61 4.15
CA VAL A 28 -6.03 -5.31 2.88
C VAL A 28 -4.65 -5.89 2.56
N TRP A 29 -4.65 -7.09 2.01
CA TRP A 29 -3.47 -7.75 1.46
C TRP A 29 -3.55 -7.67 -0.05
N VAL A 30 -2.52 -7.07 -0.64
CA VAL A 30 -2.41 -6.90 -2.08
C VAL A 30 -1.17 -7.64 -2.56
N LYS A 31 -1.33 -8.51 -3.56
CA LYS A 31 -0.22 -9.14 -4.26
C LYS A 31 0.24 -8.19 -5.35
N VAL A 32 1.50 -7.80 -5.29
CA VAL A 32 2.13 -6.87 -6.24
C VAL A 32 3.26 -7.60 -6.93
N ASP A 33 3.30 -7.49 -8.26
CA ASP A 33 4.38 -8.07 -9.03
C ASP A 33 5.53 -7.06 -9.17
N PHE A 34 6.62 -7.31 -8.44
CA PHE A 34 7.84 -6.54 -8.59
C PHE A 34 8.80 -7.29 -9.51
N PRO A 35 9.51 -6.59 -10.42
CA PRO A 35 10.44 -7.25 -11.34
C PRO A 35 11.54 -8.05 -10.64
N LYS A 36 11.88 -7.70 -9.39
CA LYS A 36 12.84 -8.45 -8.55
C LYS A 36 12.18 -9.34 -7.50
N HIS A 37 10.86 -9.20 -7.29
CA HIS A 37 10.10 -9.95 -6.29
C HIS A 37 8.68 -10.22 -6.82
N PRO A 38 8.52 -11.19 -7.74
CA PRO A 38 7.21 -11.53 -8.29
C PRO A 38 6.29 -12.05 -7.19
N GLY A 39 5.02 -11.67 -7.26
CA GLY A 39 3.99 -12.12 -6.31
C GLY A 39 4.16 -11.69 -4.84
N LYS A 40 4.89 -10.62 -4.55
CA LYS A 40 5.07 -10.14 -3.17
C LYS A 40 3.75 -9.67 -2.56
N LEU A 41 3.43 -10.14 -1.37
CA LEU A 41 2.25 -9.71 -0.61
C LEU A 41 2.56 -8.47 0.23
N LEU A 42 1.76 -7.42 0.04
CA LEU A 42 1.81 -6.18 0.77
C LEU A 42 0.56 -6.03 1.64
N ARG A 43 0.76 -5.91 2.96
CA ARG A 43 -0.32 -5.60 3.90
C ARG A 43 -0.43 -4.07 4.05
N ARG A 44 -1.60 -3.52 3.72
CA ARG A 44 -1.95 -2.10 3.89
C ARG A 44 -3.14 -1.97 4.81
N ARG A 45 -3.19 -0.90 5.61
CA ARG A 45 -4.40 -0.60 6.39
C ARG A 45 -5.42 0.07 5.48
N LEU A 46 -6.70 -0.22 5.67
CA LEU A 46 -7.77 0.46 4.94
C LEU A 46 -7.73 1.97 5.19
N SER A 47 -7.33 2.39 6.39
CA SER A 47 -7.20 3.80 6.77
C SER A 47 -6.20 4.59 5.90
N ASP A 48 -5.17 3.94 5.37
CA ASP A 48 -4.21 4.57 4.44
C ASP A 48 -4.77 4.66 3.01
N LEU A 49 -5.72 3.79 2.65
CA LEU A 49 -6.32 3.71 1.31
C LEU A 49 -7.57 4.62 1.18
N ASN A 50 -8.34 4.80 2.26
CA ASN A 50 -9.54 5.64 2.27
C ASN A 50 -9.23 7.15 2.36
N ARG A 51 -7.96 7.54 2.27
CA ARG A 51 -7.55 8.95 2.29
C ARG A 51 -7.58 9.50 0.86
N GLU A 52 -8.78 9.55 0.30
CA GLU A 52 -9.08 10.40 -0.84
C GLU A 52 -8.55 11.82 -0.54
N LYS A 53 -7.63 12.32 -1.37
CA LYS A 53 -7.16 13.72 -1.39
C LYS A 53 -6.40 14.23 -0.15
N SER A 54 -5.21 13.71 0.11
CA SER A 54 -4.16 14.62 0.62
C SER A 54 -2.81 14.24 0.05
N THR A 55 -2.44 14.98 -1.00
CA THR A 55 -1.07 15.39 -1.26
C THR A 55 -0.36 15.72 0.08
N GLY A 56 0.82 15.15 0.30
CA GLY A 56 1.75 15.63 1.33
C GLY A 56 1.81 14.85 2.65
N GLY A 57 2.97 14.21 2.86
CA GLY A 57 3.74 14.35 4.10
C GLY A 57 3.40 13.47 5.29
N LYS A 58 4.33 12.58 5.66
CA LYS A 58 5.30 12.87 6.74
C LYS A 58 6.39 11.81 6.76
N LYS A 59 7.62 12.22 6.42
CA LYS A 59 8.83 11.58 6.92
C LYS A 59 8.69 11.48 8.44
N ARG A 60 8.74 10.27 9.00
CA ARG A 60 9.08 10.07 10.41
C ARG A 60 10.54 10.45 10.56
N PHE A 61 10.82 11.75 10.70
CA PHE A 61 12.10 12.23 11.20
C PHE A 61 12.20 11.75 12.65
N TRP A 62 13.04 10.75 12.87
CA TRP A 62 13.44 10.37 14.22
C TRP A 62 14.17 11.58 14.81
N SER A 63 13.49 12.32 15.68
CA SER A 63 14.16 13.25 16.57
C SER A 63 14.90 12.41 17.60
N ARG A 64 16.19 12.15 17.34
CA ARG A 64 17.14 11.76 18.39
C ARG A 64 17.24 12.97 19.33
N LYS A 65 16.63 12.86 20.50
CA LYS A 65 16.84 13.78 21.61
C LYS A 65 18.18 13.37 22.24
N GLY A 66 19.20 14.17 22.00
CA GLY A 66 20.47 14.19 22.75
C GLY A 66 20.51 15.44 23.61
#